data_AF-A0A3B8Y897-F1
#
_entry.id   AF-A0A3B8Y897-F1
#
_cell.length_a   1.000
_cell.length_b   1.000
_cell.length_c   1.000
_cell.angle_alpha   90.00
_cell.angle_beta   90.00
_cell.angle_gamma   90.00
#
_symmetry.space_group_name_H-M   'P 1'
#
loop_
_entity.id
_entity.type
_entity.pdbx_description
1 polymer ?
#
loop_
_entity_poly.entity_id
_entity_poly.type
_entity_poly.pdbx_seq_one_letter_code
_entity_poly.pdbx_strand_id
1 'polypeptide(L)'
;MSNKDDNLELYLKLDEVQDQQVIDTSANRLDGNVHGNPTVVDGDILEKCLSFDGENDYIKIPESDAINFETHQDFTFEFWVKIVSPQKVQFNGVGPVYIFGKGSPYLNGPELSIQYVEKQQEIHAVYSDGINYLSLSTRKLTDNQFYHIAFVTNKKNFYLYLNGKKQGDESYEGLQNKKDNSSLYLARGGSDVVAKSTFFTGQLACFRIYSRPLSQQEIKRDMALNITPELEDELNKSSSLNEPQAEIEEVFNELQNLKKTQARIVKKLNKLQSLKETQVGEHDGTTDEENDPENKGNQSPNDSQDRLSEQDNWQVISNLFELPAVDRENSEANETELSATE
;
A
#
# COMPACT_ATOMS: atom_id res chain seq x y z
N MET A 1 28.30 -7.76 -1.26
CA MET A 1 28.17 -8.55 -0.01
C MET A 1 26.66 -8.62 0.25
N SER A 2 26.07 -9.82 0.31
CA SER A 2 24.61 -9.93 0.51
C SER A 2 24.28 -9.40 1.90
N ASN A 3 23.39 -8.42 1.97
CA ASN A 3 22.89 -7.94 3.24
C ASN A 3 22.24 -9.14 3.92
N LYS A 4 22.83 -9.57 5.03
CA LYS A 4 22.27 -10.59 5.91
C LYS A 4 20.96 -9.97 6.40
N ASP A 5 19.83 -10.54 5.99
CA ASP A 5 18.48 -10.01 6.19
C ASP A 5 18.37 -9.27 7.52
N ASP A 6 17.95 -8.01 7.44
CA ASP A 6 18.00 -6.95 8.45
C ASP A 6 16.98 -7.21 9.59
N ASN A 7 17.11 -8.39 10.21
CA ASN A 7 16.15 -8.97 11.14
C ASN A 7 14.74 -9.12 10.52
N LEU A 8 14.67 -9.41 9.21
CA LEU A 8 13.42 -9.72 8.51
C LEU A 8 13.00 -11.17 8.82
N GLU A 9 11.87 -11.33 9.50
CA GLU A 9 11.39 -12.62 10.00
C GLU A 9 10.30 -13.25 9.12
N LEU A 10 9.60 -12.44 8.34
CA LEU A 10 8.57 -12.87 7.40
C LEU A 10 8.46 -11.84 6.27
N TYR A 11 8.41 -12.28 5.02
CA TYR A 11 8.04 -11.44 3.89
C TYR A 11 7.20 -12.20 2.87
N LEU A 12 5.89 -11.92 2.92
CA LEU A 12 4.92 -12.36 1.93
C LEU A 12 4.66 -11.24 0.93
N LYS A 13 5.09 -11.43 -0.33
CA LYS A 13 4.86 -10.43 -1.39
C LYS A 13 3.38 -10.26 -1.74
N LEU A 14 2.62 -11.36 -1.67
CA LEU A 14 1.19 -11.43 -2.00
C LEU A 14 0.91 -11.03 -3.47
N ASP A 15 1.84 -11.31 -4.37
CA ASP A 15 1.77 -11.07 -5.81
C ASP A 15 1.52 -12.36 -6.63
N GLU A 16 1.59 -13.51 -5.98
CA GLU A 16 1.31 -14.82 -6.54
C GLU A 16 0.78 -15.80 -5.48
N VAL A 17 0.08 -16.84 -5.95
CA VAL A 17 -0.31 -18.00 -5.15
C VAL A 17 0.15 -19.24 -5.91
N GLN A 18 0.95 -20.07 -5.26
CA GLN A 18 1.47 -21.32 -5.80
C GLN A 18 1.01 -22.46 -4.88
N ASP A 19 0.36 -23.48 -5.43
CA ASP A 19 -0.04 -24.68 -4.68
C ASP A 19 -0.82 -24.38 -3.38
N GLN A 20 -1.75 -23.42 -3.43
CA GLN A 20 -2.50 -22.90 -2.26
C GLN A 20 -1.60 -22.25 -1.18
N GLN A 21 -0.46 -21.70 -1.56
CA GLN A 21 0.45 -21.02 -0.66
C GLN A 21 0.92 -19.67 -1.22
N VAL A 22 1.21 -18.74 -0.32
CA VAL A 22 2.05 -17.57 -0.60
C VAL A 22 3.40 -17.81 0.05
N ILE A 23 4.45 -17.71 -0.75
CA ILE A 23 5.81 -18.03 -0.33
C ILE A 23 6.37 -16.92 0.57
N ASP A 24 6.95 -17.33 1.70
CA ASP A 24 7.78 -16.48 2.53
C ASP A 24 9.20 -16.40 1.96
N THR A 25 9.57 -15.20 1.52
CA THR A 25 10.88 -14.95 0.94
C THR A 25 11.97 -14.69 1.97
N SER A 26 11.61 -14.55 3.26
CA SER A 26 12.56 -14.44 4.37
C SER A 26 13.33 -15.75 4.63
N ALA A 27 14.37 -15.68 5.44
CA ALA A 27 15.14 -16.85 5.85
C ALA A 27 14.33 -17.91 6.63
N ASN A 28 13.20 -17.55 7.24
CA ASN A 28 12.41 -18.46 8.08
C ASN A 28 11.48 -19.38 7.29
N ARG A 29 11.12 -19.03 6.05
CA ARG A 29 10.24 -19.84 5.17
C ARG A 29 8.91 -20.20 5.83
N LEU A 30 8.30 -19.22 6.50
CA LEU A 30 6.97 -19.35 7.12
C LEU A 30 5.87 -19.14 6.08
N ASP A 31 5.82 -20.03 5.07
CA ASP A 31 4.87 -19.93 3.97
C ASP A 31 3.42 -19.83 4.46
N GLY A 32 2.66 -18.91 3.85
CA GLY A 32 1.26 -18.67 4.19
C GLY A 32 0.34 -19.63 3.46
N ASN A 33 -0.42 -20.45 4.19
CA ASN A 33 -1.43 -21.34 3.61
C ASN A 33 -2.68 -20.55 3.25
N VAL A 34 -3.07 -20.58 1.98
CA VAL A 34 -4.22 -19.88 1.43
C VAL A 34 -5.49 -20.70 1.64
N HIS A 35 -6.52 -20.05 2.14
CA HIS A 35 -7.86 -20.59 2.29
C HIS A 35 -8.86 -19.71 1.53
N GLY A 36 -9.94 -20.32 1.03
CA GLY A 36 -10.81 -19.66 0.06
C GLY A 36 -10.17 -19.64 -1.32
N ASN A 37 -10.50 -18.62 -2.11
CA ASN A 37 -9.95 -18.37 -3.45
C ASN A 37 -9.62 -16.87 -3.65
N PRO A 38 -8.73 -16.27 -2.82
CA PRO A 38 -8.30 -14.91 -3.07
C PRO A 38 -7.62 -14.83 -4.44
N THR A 39 -7.79 -13.69 -5.11
CA THR A 39 -7.36 -13.51 -6.50
C THR A 39 -6.17 -12.58 -6.60
N VAL A 40 -5.20 -12.95 -7.44
CA VAL A 40 -4.08 -12.06 -7.80
C VAL A 40 -4.58 -11.05 -8.81
N VAL A 41 -4.38 -9.76 -8.52
CA VAL A 41 -4.83 -8.65 -9.36
C VAL A 41 -3.74 -7.58 -9.47
N ASP A 42 -3.79 -6.78 -10.53
CA ASP A 42 -2.90 -5.64 -10.70
C ASP A 42 -3.17 -4.57 -9.63
N GLY A 43 -2.10 -4.04 -9.03
CA GLY A 43 -2.18 -2.93 -8.08
C GLY A 43 -2.21 -1.58 -8.79
N ASP A 44 -2.94 -0.59 -8.24
CA ASP A 44 -2.96 0.76 -8.83
C ASP A 44 -1.58 1.46 -8.75
N ILE A 45 -0.80 1.15 -7.71
CA ILE A 45 0.55 1.70 -7.46
C ILE A 45 1.61 0.61 -7.23
N LEU A 46 1.19 -0.65 -7.24
CA LEU A 46 2.01 -1.85 -7.03
C LEU A 46 1.87 -2.70 -8.29
N GLU A 47 2.84 -3.55 -8.61
CA GLU A 47 2.70 -4.43 -9.77
C GLU A 47 1.52 -5.39 -9.59
N LYS A 48 1.50 -6.13 -8.47
CA LYS A 48 0.46 -7.11 -8.14
C LYS A 48 0.14 -7.12 -6.65
N CYS A 49 -1.04 -7.63 -6.32
CA CYS A 49 -1.51 -7.81 -4.95
C CYS A 49 -2.56 -8.93 -4.88
N LEU A 50 -2.88 -9.38 -3.66
CA LEU A 50 -3.97 -10.32 -3.42
C LEU A 50 -5.24 -9.59 -3.00
N SER A 51 -6.34 -9.94 -3.66
CA SER A 51 -7.69 -9.45 -3.39
C SER A 51 -8.49 -10.49 -2.62
N PHE A 52 -9.14 -10.05 -1.54
CA PHE A 52 -9.95 -10.84 -0.62
C PHE A 52 -11.42 -10.39 -0.69
N ASP A 53 -12.34 -11.34 -0.67
CA ASP A 53 -13.77 -11.10 -0.89
C ASP A 53 -14.58 -10.78 0.39
N GLY A 54 -13.99 -10.99 1.57
CA GLY A 54 -14.60 -10.84 2.89
C GLY A 54 -15.62 -11.92 3.26
N GLU A 55 -15.61 -13.09 2.60
CA GLU A 55 -16.51 -14.20 2.93
C GLU A 55 -15.78 -15.39 3.54
N ASN A 56 -14.73 -15.87 2.88
CA ASN A 56 -13.95 -17.02 3.36
C ASN A 56 -12.48 -17.01 2.93
N ASP A 57 -12.02 -15.96 2.25
CA ASP A 57 -10.64 -15.79 1.85
C ASP A 57 -9.76 -15.36 3.03
N TYR A 58 -8.67 -16.09 3.28
CA TYR A 58 -7.65 -15.70 4.25
C TYR A 58 -6.34 -16.45 4.03
N ILE A 59 -5.28 -15.95 4.67
CA ILE A 59 -3.98 -16.63 4.72
C ILE A 59 -3.67 -17.00 6.16
N LYS A 60 -3.26 -18.25 6.39
CA LYS A 60 -2.78 -18.74 7.67
C LYS A 60 -1.28 -18.95 7.60
N ILE A 61 -0.53 -18.14 8.35
CA ILE A 61 0.89 -18.35 8.59
C ILE A 61 1.06 -19.26 9.82
N PRO A 62 1.88 -20.32 9.75
CA PRO A 62 2.09 -21.25 10.86
C PRO A 62 2.61 -20.52 12.10
N GLU A 63 2.36 -21.11 13.28
CA GLU A 63 2.96 -20.60 14.51
C GLU A 63 4.49 -20.80 14.47
N SER A 64 5.22 -19.81 14.97
CA SER A 64 6.67 -19.82 15.06
C SER A 64 7.16 -18.79 16.08
N ASP A 65 8.22 -19.13 16.82
CA ASP A 65 8.88 -18.21 17.75
C ASP A 65 9.43 -16.95 17.05
N ALA A 66 9.73 -17.00 15.75
CA ALA A 66 10.19 -15.84 14.96
C ALA A 66 9.13 -14.75 14.76
N ILE A 67 7.84 -15.09 14.92
CA ILE A 67 6.70 -14.18 14.77
C ILE A 67 5.79 -14.22 16.00
N ASN A 68 6.41 -14.45 17.17
CA ASN A 68 5.77 -14.28 18.46
C ASN A 68 6.03 -12.86 18.97
N PHE A 69 4.99 -12.20 19.48
CA PHE A 69 5.02 -10.79 19.85
C PHE A 69 4.92 -10.63 21.36
N GLU A 70 5.83 -11.28 22.09
CA GLU A 70 5.81 -11.23 23.55
C GLU A 70 5.97 -9.79 24.05
N THR A 71 5.44 -9.51 25.23
CA THR A 71 5.48 -8.17 25.78
C THR A 71 6.92 -7.70 25.98
N HIS A 72 7.19 -6.44 25.64
CA HIS A 72 8.51 -5.81 25.66
C HIS A 72 9.52 -6.30 24.62
N GLN A 73 9.10 -7.12 23.64
CA GLN A 73 9.90 -7.39 22.46
C GLN A 73 9.77 -6.27 21.42
N ASP A 74 10.88 -5.97 20.75
CA ASP A 74 10.92 -5.04 19.64
C ASP A 74 10.50 -5.78 18.36
N PHE A 75 9.58 -5.20 17.61
CA PHE A 75 9.21 -5.70 16.30
C PHE A 75 8.59 -4.60 15.46
N THR A 76 8.56 -4.83 14.15
CA THR A 76 7.78 -4.04 13.21
C THR A 76 6.99 -4.99 12.34
N PHE A 77 5.74 -4.66 12.06
CA PHE A 77 5.08 -5.21 10.88
C PHE A 77 4.62 -4.08 9.99
N GLU A 78 4.65 -4.33 8.68
CA GLU A 78 4.23 -3.37 7.68
C GLU A 78 3.66 -4.05 6.44
N PHE A 79 2.77 -3.35 5.74
CA PHE A 79 2.14 -3.83 4.52
C PHE A 79 1.39 -2.71 3.79
N TRP A 80 1.09 -2.96 2.52
CA TRP A 80 0.15 -2.16 1.75
C TRP A 80 -1.27 -2.75 1.85
N VAL A 81 -2.25 -1.87 2.01
CA VAL A 81 -3.68 -2.23 2.07
C VAL A 81 -4.52 -1.27 1.25
N LYS A 82 -5.49 -1.83 0.52
CA LYS A 82 -6.58 -1.08 -0.10
C LYS A 82 -7.90 -1.60 0.46
N ILE A 83 -8.61 -0.74 1.17
CA ILE A 83 -9.91 -1.07 1.76
C ILE A 83 -11.00 -0.92 0.70
N VAL A 84 -11.87 -1.92 0.57
CA VAL A 84 -13.05 -1.88 -0.30
C VAL A 84 -14.29 -1.95 0.57
N SER A 85 -15.15 -0.94 0.47
CA SER A 85 -16.44 -0.91 1.19
C SER A 85 -17.60 -1.28 0.25
N PRO A 86 -18.71 -1.84 0.78
CA PRO A 86 -18.92 -2.17 2.19
C PRO A 86 -18.15 -3.43 2.62
N GLN A 87 -17.75 -3.46 3.88
CA GLN A 87 -17.26 -4.70 4.49
C GLN A 87 -18.42 -5.64 4.82
N LYS A 88 -18.18 -6.96 4.75
CA LYS A 88 -19.20 -8.00 4.98
C LYS A 88 -19.24 -8.49 6.44
N VAL A 89 -19.36 -7.57 7.41
CA VAL A 89 -19.33 -7.91 8.85
C VAL A 89 -20.56 -8.73 9.25
N GLN A 90 -20.37 -9.97 9.71
CA GLN A 90 -21.49 -10.87 10.02
C GLN A 90 -22.11 -10.64 11.41
N PHE A 91 -21.47 -9.85 12.30
CA PHE A 91 -22.03 -9.49 13.62
C PHE A 91 -23.00 -8.29 13.55
N ASN A 92 -24.15 -8.46 12.89
CA ASN A 92 -25.19 -7.42 12.80
C ASN A 92 -24.67 -6.03 12.31
N GLY A 93 -23.57 -5.99 11.54
CA GLY A 93 -22.93 -4.75 11.11
C GLY A 93 -22.24 -3.94 12.22
N VAL A 94 -21.92 -4.55 13.37
CA VAL A 94 -21.29 -3.87 14.52
C VAL A 94 -20.03 -4.61 14.94
N GLY A 95 -18.90 -4.23 14.35
CA GLY A 95 -17.58 -4.73 14.77
C GLY A 95 -16.48 -4.33 13.78
N PRO A 96 -15.21 -4.32 14.23
CA PRO A 96 -14.08 -4.17 13.34
C PRO A 96 -13.93 -5.37 12.41
N VAL A 97 -13.38 -5.13 11.22
CA VAL A 97 -12.89 -6.19 10.33
C VAL A 97 -11.40 -6.33 10.48
N TYR A 98 -10.89 -7.56 10.43
CA TYR A 98 -9.49 -7.83 10.71
C TYR A 98 -8.73 -7.94 9.39
N ILE A 99 -7.82 -7.00 9.15
CA ILE A 99 -6.85 -7.09 8.07
C ILE A 99 -5.75 -8.09 8.44
N PHE A 100 -5.42 -8.14 9.74
CA PHE A 100 -4.42 -9.01 10.33
C PHE A 100 -4.83 -9.35 11.76
N GLY A 101 -4.58 -10.58 12.21
CA GLY A 101 -4.83 -10.99 13.59
C GLY A 101 -3.98 -12.18 14.04
N LYS A 102 -3.46 -12.08 15.25
CA LYS A 102 -2.82 -13.16 16.00
C LYS A 102 -3.32 -13.11 17.45
N GLY A 103 -3.61 -14.27 18.04
CA GLY A 103 -4.19 -14.36 19.37
C GLY A 103 -5.69 -14.08 19.41
N SER A 104 -6.24 -13.89 20.62
CA SER A 104 -7.68 -13.71 20.80
C SER A 104 -8.05 -13.02 22.12
N PRO A 105 -8.80 -11.89 22.07
CA PRO A 105 -9.22 -11.19 23.28
C PRO A 105 -10.29 -11.98 24.06
N TYR A 106 -11.14 -12.75 23.37
CA TYR A 106 -12.24 -13.51 23.97
C TYR A 106 -11.80 -14.72 24.80
N LEU A 107 -10.51 -15.04 24.81
CA LEU A 107 -9.93 -16.11 25.62
C LEU A 107 -9.11 -15.57 26.79
N ASN A 108 -9.19 -14.25 27.09
CA ASN A 108 -8.29 -13.54 28.00
C ASN A 108 -6.80 -13.76 27.65
N GLY A 109 -6.54 -14.03 26.37
CA GLY A 109 -5.22 -14.26 25.80
C GLY A 109 -4.65 -12.99 25.17
N PRO A 110 -3.36 -12.99 24.84
CA PRO A 110 -2.76 -11.91 24.09
C PRO A 110 -3.44 -11.76 22.72
N GLU A 111 -3.40 -10.54 22.19
CA GLU A 111 -3.86 -10.20 20.85
C GLU A 111 -2.91 -9.17 20.24
N LEU A 112 -2.52 -9.41 18.99
CA LEU A 112 -2.02 -8.38 18.11
C LEU A 112 -2.86 -8.38 16.84
N SER A 113 -3.47 -7.24 16.51
CA SER A 113 -4.32 -7.16 15.32
C SER A 113 -4.28 -5.80 14.64
N ILE A 114 -4.55 -5.80 13.33
CA ILE A 114 -4.88 -4.61 12.57
C ILE A 114 -6.33 -4.71 12.13
N GLN A 115 -7.10 -3.72 12.52
CA GLN A 115 -8.54 -3.70 12.41
C GLN A 115 -8.98 -2.49 11.59
N TYR A 116 -9.91 -2.67 10.65
CA TYR A 116 -10.61 -1.58 9.99
C TYR A 116 -11.97 -1.36 10.66
N VAL A 117 -12.23 -0.14 11.09
CA VAL A 117 -13.50 0.24 11.73
C VAL A 117 -14.32 1.08 10.75
N GLU A 118 -15.25 0.44 10.05
CA GLU A 118 -15.94 1.00 8.88
C GLU A 118 -16.71 2.30 9.17
N LYS A 119 -17.33 2.44 10.35
CA LYS A 119 -18.07 3.67 10.71
C LYS A 119 -17.17 4.90 10.83
N GLN A 120 -15.97 4.71 11.35
CA GLN A 120 -14.95 5.76 11.51
C GLN A 120 -14.10 5.90 10.23
N GLN A 121 -14.02 4.84 9.43
CA GLN A 121 -13.10 4.68 8.30
C GLN A 121 -11.65 4.84 8.74
N GLU A 122 -11.30 4.24 9.88
CA GLU A 122 -9.97 4.28 10.48
C GLU A 122 -9.40 2.87 10.57
N ILE A 123 -8.08 2.76 10.46
CA ILE A 123 -7.34 1.55 10.81
C ILE A 123 -6.87 1.68 12.25
N HIS A 124 -7.10 0.65 13.05
CA HIS A 124 -6.64 0.51 14.42
C HIS A 124 -5.56 -0.57 14.49
N ALA A 125 -4.42 -0.24 15.07
CA ALA A 125 -3.45 -1.21 15.54
C ALA A 125 -3.72 -1.52 17.00
N VAL A 126 -3.96 -2.78 17.32
CA VAL A 126 -4.37 -3.25 18.63
C VAL A 126 -3.30 -4.19 19.18
N TYR A 127 -2.92 -3.95 20.43
CA TYR A 127 -2.07 -4.84 21.22
C TYR A 127 -2.71 -5.06 22.59
N SER A 128 -2.89 -6.31 22.99
CA SER A 128 -3.52 -6.68 24.26
C SER A 128 -2.78 -7.86 24.86
N ASP A 129 -2.67 -7.88 26.19
CA ASP A 129 -2.22 -9.06 26.94
C ASP A 129 -3.42 -9.89 27.45
N GLY A 130 -4.66 -9.53 27.07
CA GLY A 130 -5.90 -10.14 27.55
C GLY A 130 -6.43 -9.58 28.88
N ILE A 131 -5.73 -8.61 29.48
CA ILE A 131 -6.13 -7.85 30.66
C ILE A 131 -6.08 -6.35 30.33
N ASN A 132 -4.92 -5.91 29.84
CA ASN A 132 -4.64 -4.57 29.41
C ASN A 132 -4.72 -4.48 27.88
N TYR A 133 -5.11 -3.29 27.41
CA TYR A 133 -5.44 -3.05 26.02
C TYR A 133 -4.85 -1.73 25.54
N LEU A 134 -4.21 -1.75 24.38
CA LEU A 134 -3.66 -0.61 23.67
C LEU A 134 -4.28 -0.55 22.28
N SER A 135 -4.68 0.65 21.84
CA SER A 135 -5.06 0.88 20.45
C SER A 135 -4.58 2.25 19.96
N LEU A 136 -3.86 2.23 18.84
CA LEU A 136 -3.53 3.43 18.06
C LEU A 136 -4.38 3.42 16.79
N SER A 137 -4.90 4.57 16.37
CA SER A 137 -5.66 4.68 15.12
C SER A 137 -5.01 5.64 14.12
N THR A 138 -5.31 5.42 12.84
CA THR A 138 -4.97 6.36 11.78
C THR A 138 -5.98 7.50 11.76
N ARG A 139 -5.65 8.57 11.03
CA ARG A 139 -6.72 9.45 10.52
C ARG A 139 -7.73 8.67 9.67
N LYS A 140 -8.89 9.28 9.44
CA LYS A 140 -9.88 8.83 8.47
C LYS A 140 -9.28 8.58 7.09
N LEU A 141 -9.61 7.43 6.52
CA LEU A 141 -9.19 6.95 5.20
C LEU A 141 -10.28 7.16 4.16
N THR A 142 -9.87 7.19 2.90
CA THR A 142 -10.76 7.11 1.74
C THR A 142 -10.62 5.74 1.11
N ASP A 143 -11.75 5.07 0.93
CA ASP A 143 -11.83 3.74 0.35
C ASP A 143 -11.26 3.69 -1.07
N ASN A 144 -10.92 2.48 -1.52
CA ASN A 144 -10.37 2.22 -2.85
C ASN A 144 -9.05 2.96 -3.15
N GLN A 145 -8.27 3.27 -2.12
CA GLN A 145 -6.91 3.78 -2.23
C GLN A 145 -5.93 2.89 -1.46
N PHE A 146 -4.73 2.71 -2.02
CA PHE A 146 -3.65 2.02 -1.30
C PHE A 146 -3.05 2.92 -0.24
N TYR A 147 -2.90 2.37 0.96
CA TYR A 147 -2.16 2.95 2.08
C TYR A 147 -1.10 1.98 2.55
N HIS A 148 0.05 2.50 2.94
CA HIS A 148 1.04 1.73 3.67
C HIS A 148 0.81 1.88 5.16
N ILE A 149 0.77 0.78 5.88
CA ILE A 149 0.64 0.73 7.33
C ILE A 149 1.94 0.15 7.89
N ALA A 150 2.48 0.77 8.93
CA ALA A 150 3.53 0.16 9.73
C ALA A 150 3.23 0.37 11.23
N PHE A 151 3.33 -0.69 12.00
CA PHE A 151 3.25 -0.65 13.46
C PHE A 151 4.60 -1.08 14.02
N VAL A 152 5.16 -0.21 14.86
CA VAL A 152 6.52 -0.38 15.40
C VAL A 152 6.42 -0.46 16.92
N THR A 153 7.10 -1.44 17.50
CA THR A 153 7.33 -1.52 18.94
C THR A 153 8.81 -1.35 19.24
N ASN A 154 9.08 -0.50 20.24
CA ASN A 154 10.38 -0.36 20.86
C ASN A 154 10.18 -0.49 22.38
N LYS A 155 10.24 -1.74 22.84
CA LYS A 155 9.95 -2.22 24.18
C LYS A 155 8.52 -1.89 24.60
N LYS A 156 8.34 -0.78 25.30
CA LYS A 156 7.06 -0.28 25.82
C LYS A 156 6.46 0.83 24.98
N ASN A 157 7.20 1.30 23.97
CA ASN A 157 6.74 2.38 23.10
C ASN A 157 6.17 1.78 21.82
N PHE A 158 5.01 2.26 21.42
CA PHE A 158 4.26 1.80 20.28
C PHE A 158 4.04 2.97 19.34
N TYR A 159 4.17 2.73 18.05
CA TYR A 159 4.03 3.75 17.02
C TYR A 159 3.22 3.20 15.86
N LEU A 160 2.30 4.00 15.33
CA LEU A 160 1.55 3.69 14.12
C LEU A 160 1.90 4.70 13.03
N TYR A 161 2.25 4.21 11.85
CA TYR A 161 2.56 5.01 10.68
C TYR A 161 1.56 4.71 9.56
N LEU A 162 1.14 5.77 8.87
CA LEU A 162 0.32 5.71 7.66
C LEU A 162 1.09 6.43 6.54
N ASN A 163 1.37 5.74 5.44
CA ASN A 163 2.17 6.25 4.32
C ASN A 163 3.51 6.86 4.78
N GLY A 164 4.18 6.17 5.71
CA GLY A 164 5.48 6.61 6.24
C GLY A 164 5.40 7.84 7.15
N LYS A 165 4.21 8.32 7.53
CA LYS A 165 4.02 9.42 8.49
C LYS A 165 3.39 8.90 9.78
N LYS A 166 4.05 9.17 10.92
CA LYS A 166 3.54 8.80 12.25
C LYS A 166 2.14 9.41 12.48
N GLN A 167 1.19 8.57 12.87
CA GLN A 167 -0.19 8.93 13.19
C GLN A 167 -0.42 8.98 14.71
N GLY A 168 0.22 8.11 15.46
CA GLY A 168 0.11 8.04 16.91
C GLY A 168 1.31 7.36 17.54
N ASP A 169 1.50 7.65 18.81
CA ASP A 169 2.44 6.96 19.67
C ASP A 169 1.93 6.89 21.11
N GLU A 170 2.33 5.82 21.79
CA GLU A 170 1.98 5.60 23.18
C GLU A 170 3.09 4.81 23.87
N SER A 171 3.35 5.12 25.15
CA SER A 171 4.24 4.33 26.01
C SER A 171 3.40 3.64 27.06
N TYR A 172 3.47 2.32 27.15
CA TYR A 172 2.60 1.56 28.02
C TYR A 172 3.36 0.47 28.80
N GLU A 173 3.43 0.64 30.12
CA GLU A 173 4.18 -0.20 31.06
C GLU A 173 3.32 -1.30 31.72
N GLY A 174 2.00 -1.24 31.54
CA GLY A 174 1.06 -2.12 32.25
C GLY A 174 0.99 -3.55 31.71
N LEU A 175 1.51 -3.78 30.50
CA LEU A 175 1.39 -5.05 29.80
C LEU A 175 2.12 -6.16 30.55
N GLN A 176 1.42 -7.27 30.74
CA GLN A 176 1.93 -8.48 31.34
C GLN A 176 2.53 -9.37 30.25
N ASN A 177 3.70 -9.93 30.51
CA ASN A 177 4.30 -10.87 29.57
C ASN A 177 3.43 -12.15 29.48
N LYS A 178 2.77 -12.32 28.33
CA LYS A 178 2.07 -13.56 27.98
C LYS A 178 2.58 -14.06 26.64
N LYS A 179 3.02 -15.31 26.63
CA LYS A 179 3.35 -16.01 25.39
C LYS A 179 2.08 -16.26 24.59
N ASP A 180 2.15 -15.97 23.30
CA ASP A 180 1.14 -16.34 22.32
C ASP A 180 1.65 -17.51 21.49
N ASN A 181 0.90 -18.62 21.46
CA ASN A 181 1.20 -19.81 20.66
C ASN A 181 0.17 -20.00 19.54
N SER A 182 -0.46 -18.92 19.08
CA SER A 182 -1.41 -18.97 17.97
C SER A 182 -0.73 -18.77 16.62
N SER A 183 -1.33 -19.35 15.58
CA SER A 183 -1.01 -18.98 14.20
C SER A 183 -1.37 -17.52 13.92
N LEU A 184 -0.71 -16.96 12.93
CA LEU A 184 -0.96 -15.60 12.46
C LEU A 184 -1.85 -15.66 11.23
N TYR A 185 -2.80 -14.74 11.12
CA TYR A 185 -3.76 -14.72 10.03
C TYR A 185 -3.79 -13.37 9.33
N LEU A 186 -3.84 -13.39 8.00
CA LEU A 186 -4.18 -12.24 7.17
C LEU A 186 -5.64 -12.35 6.71
N ALA A 187 -6.31 -11.21 6.58
CA ALA A 187 -7.69 -11.06 6.15
C ALA A 187 -8.74 -11.74 7.05
N ARG A 188 -8.41 -12.02 8.31
CA ARG A 188 -9.36 -12.48 9.35
C ARG A 188 -8.80 -12.27 10.76
N GLY A 189 -9.66 -12.43 11.77
CA GLY A 189 -9.24 -12.45 13.17
C GLY A 189 -8.38 -13.67 13.54
N GLY A 190 -7.61 -13.51 14.63
CA GLY A 190 -6.58 -14.46 15.10
C GLY A 190 -7.08 -15.76 15.73
N SER A 191 -8.40 -15.96 15.85
CA SER A 191 -8.98 -17.21 16.35
C SER A 191 -10.26 -17.59 15.65
N ASP A 192 -10.59 -18.89 15.64
CA ASP A 192 -11.80 -19.41 15.00
C ASP A 192 -13.10 -18.88 15.64
N VAL A 193 -13.04 -18.42 16.90
CA VAL A 193 -14.17 -17.78 17.58
C VAL A 193 -14.48 -16.41 16.96
N VAL A 194 -13.43 -15.67 16.57
CA VAL A 194 -13.53 -14.33 15.95
C VAL A 194 -13.66 -14.42 14.42
N ALA A 195 -13.10 -15.46 13.80
CA ALA A 195 -12.94 -15.57 12.35
C ALA A 195 -14.27 -15.68 11.59
N LYS A 196 -15.32 -16.26 12.19
CA LYS A 196 -16.59 -16.55 11.48
C LYS A 196 -17.31 -15.30 10.93
N SER A 197 -16.85 -14.10 11.24
CA SER A 197 -17.58 -12.85 10.99
C SER A 197 -16.68 -11.64 10.71
N THR A 198 -15.38 -11.86 10.53
CA THR A 198 -14.36 -10.79 10.50
C THR A 198 -13.44 -10.82 9.29
N PHE A 199 -13.84 -11.53 8.22
CA PHE A 199 -13.08 -11.59 6.98
C PHE A 199 -12.99 -10.22 6.31
N PHE A 200 -11.81 -9.91 5.78
CA PHE A 200 -11.52 -8.63 5.14
C PHE A 200 -11.92 -8.62 3.67
N THR A 201 -12.64 -7.58 3.26
CA THR A 201 -12.86 -7.26 1.84
C THR A 201 -11.87 -6.16 1.42
N GLY A 202 -10.95 -6.48 0.51
CA GLY A 202 -9.95 -5.51 0.04
C GLY A 202 -8.73 -6.17 -0.58
N GLN A 203 -7.65 -5.39 -0.72
CA GLN A 203 -6.40 -5.88 -1.30
C GLN A 203 -5.24 -5.70 -0.31
N LEU A 204 -4.33 -6.68 -0.27
CA LEU A 204 -3.12 -6.67 0.54
C LEU A 204 -1.89 -6.96 -0.32
N ALA A 205 -0.78 -6.31 0.01
CA ALA A 205 0.50 -6.54 -0.64
C ALA A 205 1.68 -6.31 0.30
N CYS A 206 2.78 -7.01 0.01
CA CYS A 206 4.08 -6.83 0.64
C CYS A 206 4.05 -6.84 2.18
N PHE A 207 3.49 -7.90 2.76
CA PHE A 207 3.42 -8.06 4.21
C PHE A 207 4.77 -8.49 4.79
N ARG A 208 5.32 -7.68 5.69
CA ARG A 208 6.61 -7.93 6.35
C ARG A 208 6.49 -7.92 7.87
N ILE A 209 7.35 -8.72 8.50
CA ILE A 209 7.62 -8.66 9.94
C ILE A 209 9.13 -8.59 10.14
N TYR A 210 9.56 -7.69 11.02
CA TYR A 210 10.93 -7.54 11.47
C TYR A 210 11.00 -7.77 12.99
N SER A 211 12.05 -8.42 13.49
CA SER A 211 12.32 -8.57 14.94
C SER A 211 13.08 -7.37 15.53
N ARG A 212 12.87 -6.19 14.94
CA ARG A 212 13.45 -4.92 15.39
C ARG A 212 12.50 -3.76 15.12
N PRO A 213 12.70 -2.60 15.78
CA PRO A 213 11.98 -1.40 15.41
C PRO A 213 12.58 -0.83 14.12
N LEU A 214 11.74 -0.58 13.12
CA LEU A 214 12.13 0.22 11.97
C LEU A 214 12.03 1.72 12.29
N SER A 215 12.98 2.49 11.78
CA SER A 215 12.90 3.94 11.71
C SER A 215 11.90 4.39 10.64
N GLN A 216 11.46 5.64 10.74
CA GLN A 216 10.57 6.23 9.74
C GLN A 216 11.19 6.24 8.33
N GLN A 217 12.53 6.38 8.24
CA GLN A 217 13.26 6.35 6.97
C GLN A 217 13.26 4.95 6.35
N GLU A 218 13.47 3.91 7.16
CA GLU A 218 13.40 2.52 6.70
C GLU A 218 12.00 2.16 6.20
N ILE A 219 10.95 2.56 6.93
CA ILE A 219 9.55 2.37 6.49
C ILE A 219 9.31 3.06 5.14
N LYS A 220 9.80 4.29 4.95
CA LYS A 220 9.67 4.98 3.67
C LYS A 220 10.44 4.27 2.56
N ARG A 221 11.66 3.80 2.85
CA ARG A 221 12.47 3.03 1.90
C ARG A 221 11.72 1.79 1.43
N ASP A 222 11.19 1.00 2.35
CA ASP A 222 10.45 -0.23 2.03
C ASP A 222 9.19 0.06 1.19
N MET A 223 8.48 1.14 1.51
CA MET A 223 7.36 1.62 0.69
C MET A 223 7.74 1.85 -0.77
N ALA A 224 8.85 2.52 -1.03
CA ALA A 224 9.26 2.78 -2.41
C ALA A 224 9.78 1.54 -3.10
N LEU A 225 10.56 0.69 -2.42
CA LEU A 225 11.02 -0.56 -3.04
C LEU A 225 9.86 -1.43 -3.52
N ASN A 226 8.70 -1.37 -2.85
CA ASN A 226 7.48 -2.05 -3.27
C ASN A 226 6.83 -1.46 -4.54
N ILE A 227 6.94 -0.14 -4.73
CA ILE A 227 6.38 0.58 -5.90
C ILE A 227 7.39 0.53 -7.06
N THR A 228 8.67 0.46 -6.74
CA THR A 228 9.80 0.68 -7.64
C THR A 228 11.00 -0.17 -7.26
N PRO A 229 10.96 -1.50 -7.50
CA PRO A 229 12.05 -2.38 -7.10
C PRO A 229 13.39 -1.99 -7.74
N GLU A 230 13.38 -1.39 -8.93
CA GLU A 230 14.59 -0.94 -9.62
C GLU A 230 15.38 0.13 -8.86
N LEU A 231 14.75 0.85 -7.92
CA LEU A 231 15.44 1.84 -7.10
C LEU A 231 16.36 1.20 -6.05
N GLU A 232 16.27 -0.11 -5.81
CA GLU A 232 17.12 -0.79 -4.84
C GLU A 232 18.62 -0.62 -5.15
N ASP A 233 19.00 -0.76 -6.42
CA ASP A 233 20.37 -0.60 -6.87
C ASP A 233 20.86 0.85 -6.77
N GLU A 234 19.98 1.83 -7.00
CA GLU A 234 20.31 3.25 -6.86
C GLU A 234 20.49 3.65 -5.39
N LEU A 235 19.60 3.17 -4.50
CA LEU A 235 19.66 3.34 -3.05
C LEU A 235 20.89 2.66 -2.42
N ASN A 236 21.29 1.51 -2.96
CA ASN A 236 22.47 0.80 -2.49
C ASN A 236 23.77 1.46 -2.99
N LYS A 237 23.75 2.12 -4.16
CA LYS A 237 24.87 2.94 -4.64
C LYS A 237 24.99 4.24 -3.83
N SER A 238 23.88 4.93 -3.55
CA SER A 238 23.92 6.19 -2.79
C SER A 238 24.32 5.98 -1.33
N SER A 239 23.92 4.90 -0.67
CA SER A 239 24.37 4.61 0.71
C SER A 239 25.87 4.31 0.85
N SER A 240 26.55 4.00 -0.26
CA SER A 240 28.01 3.83 -0.34
C SER A 240 28.78 5.14 -0.53
N LEU A 241 28.07 6.20 -0.91
CA LEU A 241 28.57 7.57 -1.00
C LEU A 241 28.11 8.27 0.29
N ASN A 242 29.00 8.89 1.06
CA ASN A 242 28.62 9.61 2.29
C ASN A 242 27.86 10.92 1.97
N GLU A 243 26.78 10.85 1.18
CA GLU A 243 25.94 11.98 0.82
C GLU A 243 25.01 12.37 1.99
N PRO A 244 24.64 13.67 2.09
CA PRO A 244 23.69 14.12 3.10
C PRO A 244 22.35 13.41 2.92
N GLN A 245 21.86 12.75 3.97
CA GLN A 245 20.58 12.01 3.96
C GLN A 245 19.37 12.86 3.49
N ALA A 246 19.44 14.19 3.59
CA ALA A 246 18.40 15.10 3.14
C ALA A 246 18.24 15.15 1.60
N GLU A 247 19.34 15.07 0.85
CA GLU A 247 19.31 15.10 -0.62
C GLU A 247 18.75 13.79 -1.19
N ILE A 248 19.08 12.66 -0.54
CA ILE A 248 18.51 11.34 -0.87
C ILE A 248 16.98 11.34 -0.67
N GLU A 249 16.51 11.90 0.45
CA GLU A 249 15.08 12.00 0.75
C GLU A 249 14.34 12.88 -0.27
N GLU A 250 14.97 13.96 -0.74
CA GLU A 250 14.40 14.86 -1.76
C GLU A 250 14.24 14.16 -3.12
N VAL A 251 15.31 13.57 -3.63
CA VAL A 251 15.30 12.81 -4.91
C VAL A 251 14.30 11.66 -4.87
N PHE A 252 14.24 10.97 -3.74
CA PHE A 252 13.30 9.89 -3.51
C PHE A 252 11.83 10.35 -3.56
N ASN A 253 11.53 11.47 -2.91
CA ASN A 253 10.19 12.06 -2.95
C ASN A 253 9.81 12.51 -4.37
N GLU A 254 10.74 13.06 -5.13
CA GLU A 254 10.52 13.44 -6.53
C GLU A 254 10.22 12.22 -7.42
N LEU A 255 11.01 11.15 -7.31
CA LEU A 255 10.79 9.90 -8.06
C LEU A 255 9.43 9.27 -7.76
N GLN A 256 9.03 9.25 -6.49
CA GLN A 256 7.72 8.75 -6.07
C GLN A 256 6.58 9.59 -6.66
N ASN A 257 6.74 10.92 -6.74
CA ASN A 257 5.75 11.80 -7.35
C ASN A 257 5.65 11.61 -8.87
N LEU A 258 6.78 11.44 -9.56
CA LEU A 258 6.83 11.18 -10.99
C LEU A 258 6.14 9.86 -11.35
N LYS A 259 6.40 8.78 -10.62
CA LYS A 259 5.76 7.48 -10.90
C LYS A 259 4.28 7.43 -10.53
N LYS A 260 3.84 8.10 -9.45
CA LYS A 260 2.39 8.31 -9.20
C LYS A 260 1.72 9.05 -10.35
N THR A 261 2.42 10.01 -10.94
CA THR A 261 1.94 10.74 -12.12
C THR A 261 1.85 9.82 -13.34
N GLN A 262 2.88 8.99 -13.57
CA GLN A 262 2.88 7.99 -14.64
C GLN A 262 1.73 6.98 -14.50
N ALA A 263 1.50 6.41 -13.30
CA ALA A 263 0.41 5.47 -13.06
C ALA A 263 -0.97 6.08 -13.33
N ARG A 264 -1.18 7.35 -12.93
CA ARG A 264 -2.41 8.09 -13.25
C ARG A 264 -2.58 8.31 -14.76
N ILE A 265 -1.49 8.58 -15.49
CA ILE A 265 -1.52 8.74 -16.95
C ILE A 265 -1.90 7.41 -17.60
N VAL A 266 -1.28 6.30 -17.22
CA VAL A 266 -1.58 4.97 -17.76
C VAL A 266 -3.05 4.59 -17.50
N LYS A 267 -3.55 4.81 -16.28
CA LYS A 267 -4.96 4.56 -15.96
C LYS A 267 -5.92 5.39 -16.82
N LYS A 268 -5.59 6.64 -17.11
CA LYS A 268 -6.36 7.48 -18.04
C LYS A 268 -6.29 6.96 -19.47
N LEU A 269 -5.12 6.54 -19.94
CA LEU A 269 -4.94 5.96 -21.28
C LEU A 269 -5.77 4.68 -21.46
N ASN A 270 -5.73 3.78 -20.48
CA ASN A 270 -6.52 2.55 -20.51
C ASN A 270 -8.03 2.82 -20.51
N LYS A 271 -8.49 3.81 -19.73
CA LYS A 271 -9.90 4.25 -19.76
C LYS A 271 -10.29 4.86 -21.11
N LEU A 272 -9.41 5.63 -21.74
CA LEU A 272 -9.66 6.18 -23.07
C LEU A 272 -9.71 5.08 -24.14
N GLN A 273 -8.87 4.05 -24.01
CA GLN A 273 -8.86 2.91 -24.91
C GLN A 273 -10.13 2.07 -24.78
N SER A 274 -10.59 1.77 -23.56
CA SER A 274 -11.85 1.04 -23.34
C SER A 274 -13.08 1.82 -23.86
N LEU A 275 -13.08 3.15 -23.75
CA LEU A 275 -14.14 3.99 -24.30
C LEU A 275 -14.16 3.97 -25.84
N LYS A 276 -12.99 3.93 -26.50
CA LYS A 276 -12.91 3.75 -27.95
C LYS A 276 -13.46 2.38 -28.39
N GLU A 277 -13.14 1.31 -27.68
CA GLU A 277 -13.61 -0.04 -28.01
C GLU A 277 -15.14 -0.18 -27.81
N THR A 278 -15.70 0.47 -26.78
CA THR A 278 -17.16 0.48 -26.54
C THR A 278 -17.92 1.23 -27.63
N GLN A 279 -17.36 2.32 -28.17
CA GLN A 279 -17.96 3.06 -29.29
C GLN A 279 -17.86 2.33 -30.63
N VAL A 280 -16.90 1.42 -30.81
CA VAL A 280 -16.80 0.58 -32.02
C VAL A 280 -17.79 -0.60 -31.96
N GLY A 281 -18.08 -1.13 -30.76
CA GLY A 281 -19.04 -2.23 -30.57
C GLY A 281 -20.51 -1.84 -30.73
N GLU A 282 -20.87 -0.56 -30.60
CA GLU A 282 -22.25 -0.07 -30.84
C GLU A 282 -22.56 0.22 -32.32
N HIS A 283 -21.57 0.14 -33.22
CA HIS A 283 -21.76 0.47 -34.64
C HIS A 283 -21.84 -0.73 -35.59
N ASP A 284 -21.86 -1.98 -35.10
CA ASP A 284 -22.01 -3.19 -35.92
C ASP A 284 -23.38 -3.90 -35.73
N GLY A 285 -24.43 -3.08 -35.63
CA GLY A 285 -25.82 -3.53 -35.54
C GLY A 285 -26.67 -2.88 -36.62
N THR A 286 -27.01 -3.67 -37.63
CA THR A 286 -28.04 -3.45 -38.68
C THR A 286 -27.72 -2.43 -39.78
N THR A 287 -27.40 -2.92 -40.99
CA THR A 287 -28.05 -2.44 -42.21
C THR A 287 -28.40 -3.64 -43.09
N ASP A 288 -29.70 -3.83 -43.33
CA ASP A 288 -30.24 -4.76 -44.30
C ASP A 288 -30.00 -4.26 -45.73
N GLU A 289 -29.81 -5.23 -46.61
CA GLU A 289 -29.86 -5.30 -48.08
C GLU A 289 -30.31 -4.05 -48.90
N GLU A 290 -29.53 -3.66 -49.92
CA GLU A 290 -29.92 -3.70 -51.35
C GLU A 290 -28.84 -3.15 -52.34
N ASN A 291 -28.42 -4.01 -53.28
CA ASN A 291 -28.09 -3.85 -54.72
C ASN A 291 -27.18 -2.73 -55.31
N ASP A 292 -26.02 -3.20 -55.81
CA ASP A 292 -25.41 -3.08 -57.19
C ASP A 292 -24.83 -1.73 -57.74
N PRO A 293 -24.01 -1.68 -58.83
CA PRO A 293 -22.59 -1.35 -58.76
C PRO A 293 -22.11 -0.22 -59.72
N GLU A 294 -20.79 0.03 -59.74
CA GLU A 294 -19.99 0.90 -60.65
C GLU A 294 -20.02 2.43 -60.46
N ASN A 295 -18.87 3.03 -60.06
CA ASN A 295 -18.15 4.05 -60.85
C ASN A 295 -16.78 4.43 -60.26
N LYS A 296 -15.87 4.85 -61.15
CA LYS A 296 -14.46 5.21 -61.02
C LYS A 296 -14.21 6.56 -60.31
N GLY A 297 -13.01 6.70 -59.71
CA GLY A 297 -12.16 7.90 -59.90
C GLY A 297 -11.96 8.86 -58.72
N ASN A 298 -10.74 8.82 -58.14
CA ASN A 298 -9.83 9.95 -57.87
C ASN A 298 -10.35 11.24 -57.20
N GLN A 299 -9.93 11.51 -55.94
CA GLN A 299 -9.28 12.76 -55.44
C GLN A 299 -9.29 12.88 -53.88
N SER A 300 -8.09 13.04 -53.30
CA SER A 300 -7.79 13.62 -51.95
C SER A 300 -8.03 15.17 -52.01
N PRO A 301 -8.09 16.02 -50.93
CA PRO A 301 -7.42 15.96 -49.62
C PRO A 301 -8.15 16.64 -48.40
N ASN A 302 -7.49 16.62 -47.23
CA ASN A 302 -7.36 17.70 -46.21
C ASN A 302 -7.49 17.27 -44.73
N ASP A 303 -6.32 16.94 -44.17
CA ASP A 303 -5.88 17.38 -42.84
C ASP A 303 -5.99 18.91 -42.72
N SER A 304 -7.00 19.44 -42.02
CA SER A 304 -6.96 20.82 -41.47
C SER A 304 -8.20 21.21 -40.65
N GLN A 305 -8.84 20.30 -39.92
CA GLN A 305 -9.86 20.68 -38.92
C GLN A 305 -9.59 20.19 -37.49
N ASP A 306 -8.39 19.65 -37.25
CA ASP A 306 -7.71 19.82 -35.97
C ASP A 306 -7.22 21.28 -35.84
N ARG A 307 -7.46 21.89 -34.68
CA ARG A 307 -6.65 22.94 -33.98
C ARG A 307 -7.44 24.05 -33.28
N LEU A 308 -8.77 24.06 -33.28
CA LEU A 308 -9.53 25.17 -32.66
C LEU A 308 -10.60 24.79 -31.63
N SER A 309 -10.53 23.62 -31.01
CA SER A 309 -11.23 23.38 -29.73
C SER A 309 -10.38 22.76 -28.62
N GLU A 310 -9.06 22.70 -28.83
CA GLU A 310 -8.08 22.23 -27.82
C GLU A 310 -7.53 23.36 -26.94
N GLN A 311 -7.83 24.64 -27.23
CA GLN A 311 -7.35 25.79 -26.45
C GLN A 311 -8.22 26.17 -25.25
N ASP A 312 -9.49 25.75 -25.20
CA ASP A 312 -10.40 26.17 -24.13
C ASP A 312 -10.51 25.20 -22.94
N ASN A 313 -9.78 24.08 -22.96
CA ASN A 313 -9.83 23.10 -21.86
C ASN A 313 -8.63 23.20 -20.88
N TRP A 314 -7.73 24.16 -21.06
CA TRP A 314 -6.56 24.36 -20.21
C TRP A 314 -6.77 25.33 -19.04
N GLN A 315 -7.87 26.09 -19.02
CA GLN A 315 -8.18 26.98 -17.91
C GLN A 315 -8.71 26.24 -16.67
N VAL A 316 -9.26 25.04 -16.83
CA VAL A 316 -9.83 24.23 -15.73
C VAL A 316 -8.75 23.47 -14.93
N ILE A 317 -7.58 23.26 -15.52
CA ILE A 317 -6.47 22.49 -14.91
C ILE A 317 -5.65 23.35 -13.91
N SER A 318 -5.78 24.68 -13.96
CA SER A 318 -5.05 25.60 -13.07
C SER A 318 -5.54 25.66 -11.62
N ASN A 319 -6.72 25.12 -11.30
CA ASN A 319 -7.37 25.32 -10.00
C ASN A 319 -7.18 24.17 -8.98
N LEU A 320 -6.20 23.28 -9.13
CA LEU A 320 -6.08 22.11 -8.23
C LEU A 320 -4.79 21.96 -7.40
N PHE A 321 -3.87 22.93 -7.39
CA PHE A 321 -2.72 22.87 -6.48
C PHE A 321 -2.36 24.27 -5.91
N GLU A 322 -2.92 24.60 -4.75
CA GLU A 322 -2.24 25.50 -3.81
C GLU A 322 -1.12 24.71 -3.11
N LEU A 323 0.11 24.89 -3.58
CA LEU A 323 1.32 24.67 -2.78
C LEU A 323 1.94 26.05 -2.52
N PRO A 324 2.49 26.31 -1.32
CA PRO A 324 3.04 27.63 -0.98
C PRO A 324 4.19 27.99 -1.91
N ALA A 325 4.25 29.26 -2.31
CA ALA A 325 5.32 29.82 -3.11
C ALA A 325 6.67 29.56 -2.42
N VAL A 326 7.57 28.89 -3.13
CA VAL A 326 9.00 28.92 -2.82
C VAL A 326 9.51 30.25 -3.36
N ASP A 327 9.88 31.17 -2.47
CA ASP A 327 10.54 32.43 -2.84
C ASP A 327 11.86 32.12 -3.57
N ARG A 328 11.83 32.24 -4.89
CA ARG A 328 13.03 32.28 -5.75
C ARG A 328 13.53 33.71 -5.85
N GLU A 329 14.00 34.27 -4.74
CA GLU A 329 14.86 35.46 -4.72
C GLU A 329 15.89 35.29 -3.59
N ASN A 330 16.95 34.50 -3.83
CA ASN A 330 18.27 34.65 -3.20
C ASN A 330 19.27 33.56 -3.64
N SER A 331 19.41 33.30 -4.93
CA SER A 331 20.54 32.50 -5.44
C SER A 331 21.28 33.11 -6.64
N GLU A 332 21.00 34.37 -7.00
CA GLU A 332 21.72 35.10 -8.06
C GLU A 332 22.07 36.51 -7.60
N ALA A 333 22.77 36.64 -6.47
CA ALA A 333 23.44 37.87 -6.07
C ALA A 333 24.51 37.58 -5.01
N ASN A 334 25.63 36.95 -5.41
CA ASN A 334 26.97 37.19 -4.82
C ASN A 334 28.09 36.40 -5.53
N GLU A 335 28.01 36.26 -6.85
CA GLU A 335 29.18 35.94 -7.70
C GLU A 335 29.49 37.12 -8.63
N THR A 336 29.66 38.32 -8.07
CA THR A 336 30.23 39.48 -8.79
C THR A 336 30.77 40.51 -7.82
N GLU A 337 31.69 40.12 -6.93
CA GLU A 337 32.57 41.10 -6.24
C GLU A 337 33.91 40.45 -5.86
N LEU A 338 34.63 39.95 -6.87
CA LEU A 338 36.03 39.53 -6.75
C LEU A 338 36.80 39.89 -8.03
N SER A 339 36.74 41.16 -8.45
CA SER A 339 37.77 41.77 -9.31
C SER A 339 37.68 43.30 -9.33
N ALA A 340 38.80 43.95 -9.00
CA ALA A 340 39.10 45.39 -9.03
C ALA A 340 38.50 46.18 -7.84
N THR A 341 39.25 46.90 -7.00
CA THR A 341 40.46 47.72 -7.23
C THR A 341 41.30 47.90 -5.95
N GLU A 342 42.62 47.91 -6.14
CA GLU A 342 43.72 48.55 -5.38
C GLU A 342 43.84 48.41 -3.84
#